data_AF-A0A554LAI9-F1
#
_entry.id   AF-A0A554LAI9-F1
#
_cell.length_a   1.000
_cell.length_b   1.000
_cell.length_c   1.000
_cell.angle_alpha   90.00
_cell.angle_beta   90.00
_cell.angle_gamma   90.00
#
_symmetry.space_group_name_H-M   'P 1'
#
loop_
_entity.id
_entity.type
_entity.pdbx_description
1 polymer ?
#
loop_
_entity_poly.entity_id
_entity_poly.type
_entity_poly.pdbx_seq_one_letter_code
_entity_poly.pdbx_strand_id
1 'polypeptide(L)'
;MITLLSGFSDYYLVIARLIIGAIFLAHGWPKLRNLPATWQSFSMMGFKPGFFWGTIVAHVEFFGSLALILGVGTQLIAILLAVDIIVAALWKMSRGQKLVGGYELDIAILAALLIIVGIGGGVYALDNSWPVAIY
;
A
#
# COMPACT_ATOMS: atom_id res chain seq x y z
N MET A 1 9.63 -25.85 16.51
CA MET A 1 10.93 -25.29 16.10
C MET A 1 10.89 -23.80 16.37
N ILE A 2 11.54 -23.32 17.44
CA ILE A 2 11.66 -21.88 17.69
C ILE A 2 12.80 -21.40 16.80
N THR A 3 12.48 -20.72 15.71
CA THR A 3 13.49 -20.01 14.91
C THR A 3 14.10 -18.94 15.81
N LEU A 4 15.44 -18.94 15.93
CA LEU A 4 16.22 -17.97 16.73
C LEU A 4 15.83 -16.50 16.47
N LEU A 5 15.28 -16.21 15.28
CA LEU A 5 14.88 -14.88 14.85
C LEU A 5 13.42 -14.52 15.16
N SER A 6 12.61 -15.44 15.70
CA SER A 6 11.19 -15.19 16.02
C SER A 6 11.00 -14.09 17.07
N GLY A 7 11.97 -13.91 17.97
CA GLY A 7 12.00 -12.81 18.94
C GLY A 7 12.15 -11.41 18.33
N PHE A 8 12.46 -11.32 17.03
CA PHE A 8 12.57 -10.05 16.30
C PHE A 8 11.42 -9.79 15.32
N SER A 9 10.40 -10.66 15.31
CA SER A 9 9.27 -10.59 14.37
C SER A 9 8.60 -9.22 14.34
N ASP A 10 8.40 -8.59 15.49
CA ASP A 10 7.80 -7.25 15.59
C ASP A 10 8.65 -6.14 14.97
N TYR A 11 9.99 -6.25 15.03
CA TYR A 11 10.86 -5.28 14.37
C TYR A 11 10.77 -5.40 12.84
N TYR A 12 10.64 -6.62 12.32
CA TYR A 12 10.46 -6.82 10.87
C TYR A 12 9.14 -6.22 10.39
N LEU A 13 8.07 -6.31 11.19
CA LEU A 13 6.79 -5.68 10.88
C LEU A 13 6.87 -4.15 10.89
N VAL A 14 7.58 -3.54 11.85
CA VAL A 14 7.83 -2.09 11.85
C VAL A 14 8.60 -1.68 10.61
N ILE A 15 9.70 -2.37 10.28
CA ILE A 15 10.52 -2.07 9.10
C ILE A 15 9.68 -2.19 7.82
N ALA A 16 8.88 -3.24 7.70
CA ALA A 16 7.99 -3.43 6.55
C ALA A 16 6.98 -2.28 6.43
N ARG A 17 6.31 -1.90 7.52
CA ARG A 17 5.36 -0.77 7.55
C ARG A 17 6.02 0.55 7.16
N LEU A 18 7.22 0.82 7.68
CA LEU A 18 7.97 2.05 7.37
C LEU A 18 8.38 2.11 5.90
N ILE A 19 8.94 1.03 5.35
CA ILE A 19 9.40 1.01 3.96
C ILE A 19 8.21 1.10 2.99
N ILE A 20 7.20 0.25 3.17
CA ILE A 20 6.02 0.23 2.29
C ILE A 20 5.25 1.55 2.42
N GLY A 21 5.06 2.05 3.64
CA GLY A 21 4.46 3.34 3.88
C GLY A 21 5.24 4.48 3.22
N ALA A 22 6.57 4.53 3.33
CA ALA A 22 7.37 5.56 2.69
C ALA A 22 7.25 5.56 1.15
N ILE A 23 7.19 4.37 0.53
CA ILE A 23 6.98 4.24 -0.92
C ILE A 23 5.63 4.83 -1.31
N PHE A 24 4.54 4.42 -0.65
CA PHE A 24 3.21 4.97 -0.93
C PHE A 24 3.11 6.46 -0.61
N LEU A 25 3.79 6.95 0.43
CA LEU A 25 3.82 8.37 0.76
C LEU A 25 4.51 9.18 -0.35
N ALA A 26 5.61 8.67 -0.90
CA ALA A 26 6.33 9.27 -2.02
C ALA A 26 5.48 9.30 -3.31
N HIS A 27 4.60 8.31 -3.51
CA HIS A 27 3.66 8.27 -4.65
C HIS A 27 2.38 9.11 -4.42
N GLY A 28 1.85 9.10 -3.20
CA GLY A 28 0.59 9.74 -2.84
C GLY A 28 0.72 11.24 -2.62
N TRP A 29 1.83 11.71 -2.05
CA TRP A 29 2.02 13.14 -1.77
C TRP A 29 1.94 14.04 -3.01
N PRO A 30 2.62 13.72 -4.14
CA PRO A 30 2.48 14.50 -5.37
C PRO A 30 1.05 14.46 -5.92
N LYS A 31 0.35 13.32 -5.80
CA LYS A 31 -1.04 13.17 -6.28
C LYS A 31 -1.99 14.07 -5.50
N LEU A 32 -1.84 14.11 -4.18
CA LEU A 32 -2.67 14.94 -3.30
C LEU A 32 -2.37 16.44 -3.47
N ARG A 33 -1.09 16.82 -3.66
CA ARG A 33 -0.71 18.23 -3.88
C ARG A 33 -1.27 18.82 -5.17
N ASN A 34 -1.53 18.01 -6.19
CA ASN A 34 -2.11 18.46 -7.45
C ASN A 34 -3.17 17.48 -7.94
N LEU A 35 -4.34 17.51 -7.29
CA LEU A 35 -5.49 16.70 -7.67
C LEU A 35 -5.93 16.91 -9.13
N PRO A 36 -6.03 18.15 -9.67
CA PRO A 36 -6.39 18.35 -11.07
C PRO A 36 -5.46 17.60 -12.05
N ALA A 37 -4.14 17.66 -11.85
CA ALA A 37 -3.19 16.91 -12.68
C ALA A 37 -3.37 15.39 -12.51
N THR A 38 -3.62 14.92 -11.28
CA THR A 38 -3.94 13.51 -11.01
C THR A 38 -5.21 13.07 -11.74
N TRP A 39 -6.29 13.86 -11.71
CA TRP A 39 -7.53 13.54 -12.40
C TRP A 39 -7.35 13.42 -13.91
N GLN A 40 -6.55 14.31 -14.49
CA GLN A 40 -6.20 14.27 -15.90
C GLN A 40 -5.39 13.00 -16.21
N SER A 41 -4.37 12.69 -15.40
CA SER A 41 -3.57 11.47 -15.54
C SER A 41 -4.44 10.21 -15.52
N PHE A 42 -5.32 10.07 -14.53
CA PHE A 42 -6.24 8.94 -14.43
C PHE A 42 -7.20 8.83 -15.62
N SER A 43 -7.70 9.97 -16.11
CA SER A 43 -8.53 10.01 -17.33
C SER A 43 -7.75 9.52 -18.56
N MET A 44 -6.49 9.94 -18.72
CA MET A 44 -5.61 9.51 -19.81
C MET A 44 -5.23 8.02 -19.71
N MET A 45 -5.10 7.50 -18.48
CA MET A 45 -4.86 6.08 -18.24
C MET A 45 -6.07 5.20 -18.58
N GLY A 46 -7.27 5.77 -18.67
CA GLY A 46 -8.53 5.09 -19.01
C GLY A 46 -9.53 4.98 -17.85
N PHE A 47 -9.16 5.44 -16.65
CA PHE A 47 -10.04 5.44 -15.48
C PHE A 47 -11.00 6.63 -15.55
N LYS A 48 -12.22 6.39 -16.03
CA LYS A 48 -13.26 7.42 -16.19
C LYS A 48 -14.41 7.22 -15.18
N PRO A 49 -14.85 8.28 -14.47
CA PRO A 49 -14.30 9.63 -14.51
C PRO A 49 -13.00 9.76 -13.68
N GLY A 50 -11.97 10.40 -14.23
CA GLY A 50 -10.65 10.46 -13.57
C GLY A 50 -10.63 11.28 -12.29
N PHE A 51 -11.57 12.24 -12.13
CA PHE A 51 -11.70 12.96 -10.86
C PHE A 51 -12.08 12.03 -9.71
N PHE A 52 -12.90 11.00 -9.96
CA PHE A 52 -13.33 10.06 -8.94
C PHE A 52 -12.18 9.13 -8.55
N TRP A 53 -11.65 8.39 -9.53
CA TRP A 53 -10.57 7.42 -9.29
C TRP A 53 -9.28 8.07 -8.81
N GLY A 54 -8.87 9.18 -9.44
CA GLY A 54 -7.67 9.91 -9.05
C GLY A 54 -7.77 10.50 -7.64
N THR A 55 -8.95 10.97 -7.22
CA THR A 55 -9.15 11.44 -5.84
C THR A 55 -9.06 10.30 -4.84
N ILE A 56 -9.73 9.17 -5.12
CA ILE A 56 -9.69 8.00 -4.23
C ILE A 56 -8.25 7.51 -4.05
N VAL A 57 -7.51 7.28 -5.14
CA VAL A 57 -6.13 6.79 -5.06
C VAL A 57 -5.22 7.79 -4.35
N ALA A 58 -5.33 9.10 -4.67
CA ALA A 58 -4.51 10.12 -3.98
C ALA A 58 -4.70 10.11 -2.46
N HIS A 59 -5.94 9.94 -1.98
CA HIS A 59 -6.23 9.88 -0.55
C HIS A 59 -5.80 8.56 0.07
N VAL A 60 -6.07 7.43 -0.60
CA VAL A 60 -5.69 6.10 -0.12
C VAL A 60 -4.18 5.97 0.00
N GLU A 61 -3.42 6.37 -1.02
CA GLU A 61 -1.96 6.29 -0.97
C GLU A 61 -1.37 7.21 0.10
N PHE A 62 -1.83 8.47 0.19
CA PHE A 62 -1.28 9.42 1.15
C PHE A 62 -1.70 9.14 2.59
N PHE A 63 -3.00 9.09 2.88
CA PHE A 63 -3.45 8.88 4.26
C PHE A 63 -3.29 7.42 4.69
N GLY A 64 -3.43 6.47 3.76
CA GLY A 64 -3.14 5.06 4.03
C GLY A 64 -1.67 4.83 4.34
N SER A 65 -0.72 5.46 3.64
CA SER A 65 0.70 5.32 4.02
C SER A 65 1.01 5.85 5.41
N LEU A 66 0.45 7.01 5.79
CA LEU A 66 0.61 7.55 7.15
C LEU A 66 0.01 6.60 8.20
N ALA A 67 -1.20 6.10 7.94
CA ALA A 67 -1.86 5.14 8.83
C ALA A 67 -1.06 3.83 8.95
N LEU A 68 -0.51 3.32 7.84
CA LEU A 68 0.33 2.12 7.83
C LEU A 68 1.62 2.33 8.63
N ILE A 69 2.31 3.47 8.44
CA ILE A 69 3.53 3.83 9.18
C ILE A 69 3.24 3.84 10.69
N LEU A 70 2.15 4.50 11.09
CA LEU A 70 1.76 4.58 12.49
C LEU A 70 1.20 3.25 13.02
N GLY A 71 0.80 2.33 12.15
CA GLY A 71 0.14 1.08 12.53
C GLY A 71 -1.27 1.33 13.07
N VAL A 72 -2.07 2.11 12.35
CA VAL A 72 -3.48 2.38 12.67
C VAL A 72 -4.35 1.75 11.60
N GLY A 73 -5.22 0.80 11.99
CA GLY A 73 -6.03 0.04 11.04
C GLY A 73 -5.20 -0.76 10.05
N THR A 74 -4.06 -1.27 10.50
CA THR A 74 -2.96 -1.81 9.70
C THR A 74 -3.45 -2.78 8.63
N GLN A 75 -4.27 -3.79 8.99
CA GLN A 75 -4.75 -4.79 8.04
C GLN A 75 -5.71 -4.18 7.00
N LEU A 76 -6.65 -3.33 7.43
CA LEU A 76 -7.59 -2.66 6.52
C LEU A 76 -6.86 -1.74 5.53
N ILE A 77 -5.91 -0.95 6.03
CA ILE A 77 -5.08 -0.07 5.21
C ILE A 77 -4.20 -0.88 4.26
N ALA A 78 -3.60 -1.98 4.72
CA ALA A 78 -2.82 -2.86 3.85
C ALA A 78 -3.67 -3.48 2.74
N ILE A 79 -4.94 -3.85 3.01
CA ILE A 79 -5.88 -4.32 1.99
C ILE A 79 -6.16 -3.22 0.96
N LEU A 80 -6.46 -1.99 1.40
CA LEU A 80 -6.72 -0.87 0.50
C LEU A 80 -5.53 -0.58 -0.43
N LEU A 81 -4.32 -0.53 0.13
CA LEU A 81 -3.09 -0.34 -0.63
C LEU A 81 -2.79 -1.54 -1.54
N ALA A 82 -3.16 -2.76 -1.15
CA ALA A 82 -2.98 -3.95 -1.98
C ALA A 82 -3.89 -3.91 -3.20
N VAL A 83 -5.16 -3.50 -3.03
CA VAL A 83 -6.08 -3.30 -4.15
C VAL A 83 -5.55 -2.25 -5.12
N ASP A 84 -5.03 -1.14 -4.62
CA ASP A 84 -4.42 -0.09 -5.45
C ASP A 84 -3.26 -0.63 -6.30
N ILE A 85 -2.33 -1.36 -5.69
CA ILE A 85 -1.18 -1.94 -6.39
C ILE A 85 -1.57 -3.08 -7.35
N ILE A 86 -2.60 -3.86 -7.04
CA ILE A 86 -3.15 -4.86 -7.98
C ILE A 86 -3.67 -4.17 -9.24
N VAL A 87 -4.45 -3.10 -9.07
CA VAL A 87 -4.99 -2.33 -10.20
C VAL A 87 -3.85 -1.71 -11.01
N ALA A 88 -2.84 -1.15 -10.36
CA ALA A 88 -1.66 -0.60 -11.02
C ALA A 88 -0.88 -1.66 -11.82
N ALA A 89 -0.63 -2.83 -11.24
CA ALA A 89 0.06 -3.94 -11.89
C ALA A 89 -0.71 -4.45 -13.11
N LEU A 90 -2.02 -4.70 -12.96
CA LEU A 90 -2.89 -5.15 -14.06
C LEU A 90 -2.96 -4.11 -15.18
N TRP A 91 -3.00 -2.82 -14.83
CA TRP A 91 -2.94 -1.75 -15.82
C TRP A 91 -1.62 -1.78 -16.61
N LYS A 92 -0.47 -1.92 -15.95
CA LYS A 92 0.83 -2.06 -16.63
C LYS A 92 0.90 -3.31 -17.51
N MET A 93 0.39 -4.45 -17.04
CA MET A 93 0.31 -5.69 -17.81
C MET A 93 -0.54 -5.53 -19.07
N SER A 94 -1.72 -4.88 -18.96
CA SER A 94 -2.59 -4.62 -20.12
C SER A 94 -1.95 -3.70 -21.17
N ARG A 95 -0.94 -2.91 -20.79
CA ARG A 95 -0.14 -2.07 -21.68
C ARG A 95 1.09 -2.79 -22.24
N GLY A 96 1.22 -4.09 -22.01
CA GLY A 96 2.32 -4.91 -22.50
C GLY A 96 3.65 -4.68 -21.78
N GLN A 97 3.63 -4.05 -20.59
CA GLN A 97 4.85 -3.95 -19.79
C GLN A 97 5.30 -5.33 -19.32
N LYS A 98 6.62 -5.55 -19.31
CA LYS A 98 7.22 -6.80 -18.84
C LYS A 98 7.33 -6.80 -17.31
N LEU A 99 7.63 -7.96 -16.73
CA LEU A 99 7.91 -8.07 -15.30
C LEU A 99 9.09 -7.16 -14.92
N VAL A 100 10.26 -7.43 -15.48
CA VAL A 100 11.49 -6.67 -15.24
C VAL A 100 11.37 -5.29 -15.87
N GLY A 101 11.60 -4.24 -15.07
CA GLY A 101 11.45 -2.84 -15.49
C GLY A 101 10.00 -2.37 -15.72
N GLY A 102 9.00 -3.19 -15.35
CA GLY A 102 7.59 -2.82 -15.45
C GLY A 102 6.87 -2.98 -14.12
N TYR A 103 6.36 -4.19 -13.86
CA TYR A 103 5.49 -4.45 -12.69
C TYR A 103 6.13 -5.28 -11.57
N GLU A 104 7.44 -5.55 -11.62
CA GLU A 104 8.15 -6.27 -10.55
C GLU A 104 8.04 -5.60 -9.18
N LEU A 105 8.12 -4.27 -9.14
CA LEU A 105 7.98 -3.52 -7.89
C LEU A 105 6.56 -3.62 -7.33
N ASP A 106 5.54 -3.59 -8.19
CA ASP A 106 4.14 -3.70 -7.75
C ASP A 106 3.90 -5.09 -7.12
N ILE A 107 4.47 -6.15 -7.71
CA ILE A 107 4.37 -7.52 -7.16
C ILE A 107 5.13 -7.63 -5.83
N ALA A 108 6.32 -7.04 -5.72
CA ALA A 108 7.08 -7.05 -4.47
C ALA A 108 6.34 -6.31 -3.34
N ILE A 109 5.74 -5.15 -3.64
CA ILE A 109 4.92 -4.39 -2.70
C ILE A 109 3.67 -5.18 -2.33
N LEU A 110 2.99 -5.81 -3.30
CA LEU A 110 1.82 -6.65 -3.05
C LEU A 110 2.14 -7.79 -2.09
N ALA A 111 3.27 -8.49 -2.29
CA ALA A 111 3.69 -9.56 -1.40
C ALA A 111 3.91 -9.04 0.03
N ALA A 112 4.58 -7.89 0.20
CA ALA A 112 4.77 -7.28 1.51
C ALA A 112 3.45 -6.87 2.17
N LEU A 113 2.52 -6.29 1.42
CA LEU A 113 1.20 -5.93 1.92
C LEU A 113 0.40 -7.16 2.34
N LEU A 114 0.41 -8.24 1.56
CA LEU A 114 -0.29 -9.49 1.92
C LEU A 114 0.28 -10.13 3.19
N ILE A 115 1.60 -10.03 3.40
CA ILE A 115 2.23 -10.45 4.67
C ILE A 115 1.70 -9.60 5.84
N ILE A 116 1.61 -8.27 5.67
CA ILE A 116 1.06 -7.38 6.70
C ILE A 116 -0.44 -7.66 6.94
N VAL A 117 -1.21 -7.98 5.90
CA VAL A 117 -2.61 -8.40 6.03
C VAL A 117 -2.73 -9.68 6.86
N GLY A 118 -1.90 -10.68 6.59
CA GLY A 118 -1.97 -11.97 7.29
C GLY A 118 -1.42 -11.95 8.72
N ILE A 119 -0.40 -11.14 9.01
CA ILE A 119 0.26 -11.10 10.33
C ILE A 119 -0.31 -9.98 11.22
N GLY A 120 -0.72 -8.85 10.63
CA GLY A 120 -1.12 -7.64 11.35
C GLY A 120 0.02 -6.65 11.59
N GLY A 121 -0.21 -5.65 12.46
CA GLY A 121 0.72 -4.54 12.72
C GLY A 121 1.88 -4.83 13.67
N GLY A 122 1.80 -5.93 14.43
CA GLY A 122 2.75 -6.27 15.49
C GLY A 122 2.58 -5.40 16.75
N VAL A 123 3.36 -5.69 17.79
CA VAL A 123 3.19 -5.05 19.12
C VAL A 123 3.44 -3.54 19.10
N TYR A 124 4.22 -3.03 18.15
CA TYR A 124 4.53 -1.61 17.98
C TYR A 124 3.54 -0.86 17.08
N ALA A 125 2.44 -1.49 16.64
CA ALA A 125 1.36 -0.78 15.97
C ALA A 125 0.44 -0.11 17.00
N LEU A 126 -0.06 1.08 16.69
CA LEU A 126 -1.00 1.79 17.57
C LEU A 126 -2.35 1.06 17.69
N ASP A 127 -2.67 0.18 16.76
CA ASP A 127 -3.88 -0.65 16.75
C ASP A 127 -3.67 -2.05 17.37
N ASN A 128 -2.55 -2.31 18.06
CA ASN A 128 -2.25 -3.62 18.68
C ASN A 128 -3.32 -4.12 19.68
N SER A 129 -4.20 -3.23 20.15
CA SER A 129 -5.28 -3.51 21.10
C SER A 129 -6.67 -3.47 20.45
N TRP A 130 -6.75 -3.22 19.14
CA TRP A 130 -8.02 -3.21 18.45
C TRP A 130 -8.58 -4.62 18.27
N PRO A 131 -9.88 -4.84 18.50
CA PRO A 131 -10.54 -6.11 18.25
C PRO A 131 -10.73 -6.41 16.75
N VAL A 132 -10.36 -5.46 15.87
CA VAL A 132 -10.53 -5.51 14.41
C VAL A 132 -9.43 -6.33 13.74
N ALA A 133 -8.76 -7.19 14.50
CA ALA A 133 -7.81 -8.08 13.89
C ALA A 133 -8.57 -9.10 13.03
N ILE A 134 -8.43 -8.96 11.73
CA ILE A 134 -9.07 -9.81 10.73
C ILE A 134 -8.25 -11.10 10.72
N TYR A 135 -8.54 -12.01 11.66
CA TYR A 135 -7.94 -13.34 11.74
C TYR A 135 -8.89 -14.38 11.15
#